data_AF-A0A414P477-F1
#
_entry.id   AF-A0A414P477-F1
#
_cell.length_a   1.000
_cell.length_b   1.000
_cell.length_c   1.000
_cell.angle_alpha   90.00
_cell.angle_beta   90.00
_cell.angle_gamma   90.00
#
_symmetry.space_group_name_H-M   'P 1'
#
loop_
_entity.id
_entity.type
_entity.pdbx_description
1 polymer ?
#
loop_
_entity_poly.entity_id
_entity_poly.type
_entity_poly.pdbx_seq_one_letter_code
_entity_poly.pdbx_strand_id
1 'polypeptide(L)' 'MNTNSTIQAIFSDIDGTLLTSAKTISPSTYHAISHACNNGTSFVLASARCPTSFITADNDQDGIALALKQLDL' A
#
# COMPACT_ATOMS: atom_id res chain seq x y z
N MET A 1 -8.57 29.96 -9.61
CA MET A 1 -8.78 28.97 -8.53
C MET A 1 -7.57 28.07 -8.50
N ASN A 2 -6.77 28.08 -7.43
CA ASN A 2 -5.70 27.09 -7.25
C ASN A 2 -6.35 25.77 -6.83
N THR A 3 -6.50 24.84 -7.77
CA THR A 3 -6.94 23.48 -7.47
C THR A 3 -5.74 22.68 -6.96
N ASN A 4 -5.28 22.97 -5.75
CA ASN A 4 -4.33 22.09 -5.06
C ASN A 4 -5.14 20.90 -4.53
N SER A 5 -5.39 19.93 -5.41
CA SER A 5 -6.06 18.68 -5.03
C SER A 5 -5.05 17.80 -4.30
N THR A 6 -5.10 17.81 -2.97
CA THR A 6 -4.34 16.87 -2.15
C THR A 6 -4.88 15.46 -2.36
N ILE A 7 -4.01 14.53 -2.73
CA ILE A 7 -4.37 13.10 -2.80
C ILE A 7 -4.66 12.62 -1.37
N GLN A 8 -5.85 12.11 -1.13
CA GLN A 8 -6.27 11.62 0.19
C GLN A 8 -6.09 10.12 0.35
N ALA A 9 -6.15 9.37 -0.74
CA ALA A 9 -6.02 7.92 -0.73
C ALA A 9 -5.42 7.39 -2.04
N ILE A 10 -4.71 6.27 -1.94
CA ILE A 10 -4.14 5.49 -3.04
C ILE A 10 -4.66 4.06 -2.90
N PHE A 11 -5.29 3.55 -3.95
CA PHE A 11 -5.74 2.16 -4.04
C PHE A 11 -4.83 1.43 -5.03
N SER A 12 -4.18 0.37 -4.59
CA SER A 12 -3.20 -0.35 -5.39
C SER A 12 -3.56 -1.82 -5.50
N ASP A 13 -3.57 -2.33 -6.72
CA ASP A 13 -3.57 -3.77 -6.98
C ASP A 13 -2.25 -4.41 -6.52
N ILE A 14 -2.27 -5.71 -6.24
CA ILE A 14 -1.14 -6.42 -5.64
C ILE A 14 -0.27 -7.09 -6.70
N ASP A 15 -0.80 -8.13 -7.35
CA ASP A 15 -0.05 -8.98 -8.26
C ASP A 15 0.11 -8.28 -9.62
N GLY A 16 1.36 -8.04 -10.03
CA GLY A 16 1.65 -7.33 -11.29
C GLY A 16 1.52 -5.80 -11.22
N THR A 17 1.23 -5.24 -10.03
CA THR A 17 1.20 -3.79 -9.77
C THR A 17 2.12 -3.41 -8.61
N LEU A 18 1.78 -3.77 -7.37
CA LEU A 18 2.57 -3.45 -6.18
C LEU A 18 3.81 -4.34 -6.05
N LEU A 19 3.67 -5.62 -6.38
CA LEU A 19 4.73 -6.60 -6.22
C LEU A 19 5.59 -6.73 -7.48
N THR A 20 6.88 -6.92 -7.25
CA THR A 20 7.80 -7.39 -8.29
C THR A 20 7.47 -8.83 -8.70
N SER A 21 8.08 -9.32 -9.78
CA SER A 21 7.95 -10.72 -10.21
C SER A 21 8.39 -11.74 -9.15
N ALA A 22 9.19 -11.32 -8.15
CA ALA A 22 9.59 -12.13 -7.01
C ALA A 22 8.58 -12.11 -5.86
N LYS A 23 7.39 -11.53 -6.05
CA LYS A 23 6.35 -11.33 -5.03
C LYS A 23 6.80 -10.49 -3.82
N THR A 24 7.75 -9.59 -4.03
CA THR A 24 8.25 -8.66 -3.01
C THR A 24 7.97 -7.21 -3.40
N ILE A 25 7.90 -6.33 -2.42
CA ILE A 25 7.85 -4.88 -2.65
C ILE A 25 9.29 -4.37 -2.84
N SER A 26 9.51 -3.57 -3.88
CA SER A 26 10.81 -2.95 -4.11
C SER A 26 11.12 -1.87 -3.06
N PRO A 27 12.39 -1.62 -2.70
CA PRO A 27 12.74 -0.59 -1.73
C PRO A 27 12.21 0.80 -2.11
N SER A 28 12.23 1.18 -3.39
CA SER A 28 11.72 2.47 -3.87
C SER A 28 10.20 2.57 -3.72
N THR A 29 9.46 1.52 -4.05
CA THR A 29 8.00 1.46 -3.85
C THR A 29 7.64 1.59 -2.37
N TYR A 30 8.37 0.89 -1.50
CA TYR A 30 8.19 1.00 -0.06
C TYR A 30 8.41 2.44 0.44
N HIS A 31 9.51 3.08 0.03
CA HIS A 31 9.78 4.47 0.42
C HIS A 31 8.72 5.45 -0.09
N ALA A 32 8.20 5.24 -1.30
CA ALA A 32 7.14 6.08 -1.86
C ALA A 32 5.82 5.94 -1.08
N ILE A 33 5.42 4.71 -0.74
CA ILE A 33 4.22 4.44 0.06
C ILE A 33 4.38 5.05 1.45
N SER A 34 5.53 4.81 2.10
CA SER A 34 5.84 5.37 3.42
C SER A 34 5.78 6.90 3.41
N HIS A 35 6.38 7.54 2.41
CA HIS A 35 6.30 9.00 2.27
C HIS A 35 4.85 9.47 2.07
N ALA A 36 4.03 8.78 1.27
CA ALA A 36 2.63 9.15 1.09
C ALA A 36 1.82 9.02 2.39
N CYS A 37 1.99 7.91 3.12
CA CYS A 37 1.34 7.66 4.41
C CYS A 37 1.73 8.71 5.46
N ASN A 38 3.04 9.01 5.59
CA ASN A 38 3.54 10.04 6.50
C ASN A 38 2.99 11.44 6.19
N ASN A 39 2.61 11.69 4.94
CA ASN A 39 1.95 12.93 4.52
C ASN A 39 0.41 12.87 4.59
N GLY A 40 -0.15 11.87 5.29
CA GLY A 40 -1.57 11.74 5.55
C GLY A 40 -2.39 11.11 4.42
N THR A 41 -1.73 10.54 3.40
CA THR A 41 -2.42 9.81 2.33
C THR A 41 -2.66 8.37 2.76
N SER A 42 -3.90 7.90 2.73
CA SER A 42 -4.21 6.50 3.03
C SER A 42 -3.76 5.58 1.88
N PHE A 43 -3.09 4.46 2.17
CA PHE A 43 -2.77 3.45 1.17
C PHE A 43 -3.61 2.20 1.40
N VAL A 44 -4.29 1.71 0.37
CA VAL A 44 -5.23 0.58 0.47
C VAL A 44 -4.90 -0.45 -0.60
N LEU A 45 -4.79 -1.72 -0.19
CA LEU A 45 -4.65 -2.82 -1.12
C LEU A 45 -6.02 -3.18 -1.70
N ALA A 46 -6.13 -3.14 -3.03
CA ALA A 46 -7.30 -3.58 -3.77
C ALA A 46 -6.98 -4.95 -4.39
N SER A 47 -7.49 -6.03 -3.81
CA SER A 47 -7.24 -7.38 -4.33
C SER A 47 -8.54 -8.16 -4.50
N ALA A 48 -8.57 -9.02 -5.53
CA ALA A 48 -9.60 -10.04 -5.69
C ALA A 48 -9.36 -11.27 -4.80
N ARG A 49 -8.19 -11.37 -4.16
CA ARG A 49 -7.95 -12.38 -3.11
C ARG A 49 -8.91 -12.09 -1.95
N CYS A 50 -9.52 -13.12 -1.39
CA CYS A 50 -10.63 -13.01 -0.42
C CYS A 50 -10.34 -11.98 0.69
N PRO A 51 -11.33 -11.18 1.11
CA PRO A 51 -11.08 -9.99 1.92
C PRO A 51 -10.80 -10.39 3.36
N THR A 52 -9.54 -10.42 3.74
CA THR A 52 -9.17 -9.95 5.07
C THR A 52 -9.18 -8.42 4.99
N SER A 53 -10.09 -7.78 5.70
CA SER A 53 -10.25 -6.33 5.73
C SER A 53 -8.96 -5.64 6.18
N PHE A 54 -8.30 -4.87 5.30
CA PHE A 54 -7.07 -4.14 5.62
C PHE A 54 -7.25 -2.63 5.49
N ILE A 55 -7.07 -1.94 6.62
CA ILE A 55 -6.74 -0.52 6.67
C ILE A 55 -5.32 -0.51 7.23
N THR A 56 -4.32 -0.24 6.40
CA THR A 56 -2.96 -0.07 6.92
C THR A 56 -2.89 1.30 7.57
N ALA A 57 -2.82 1.33 8.90
CA ALA A 57 -2.35 2.51 9.62
C ALA A 57 -0.88 2.79 9.26
N ASP A 58 -0.39 3.96 9.66
CA ASP A 58 0.98 4.43 9.44
C ASP A 58 2.03 3.33 9.68
N ASN A 59 3.08 3.33 8.86
CA ASN A 59 4.05 2.28 8.65
C ASN A 59 5.08 2.18 9.79
N ASP A 60 4.61 2.17 11.04
CA ASP A 60 5.40 1.65 12.14
C ASP A 60 5.44 0.11 12.03
N GLN A 61 6.50 -0.29 11.33
CA GLN A 61 7.18 -1.57 11.14
C GLN A 61 6.43 -2.77 10.55
N ASP A 62 5.12 -2.93 10.67
CA ASP A 62 4.52 -4.25 10.37
C ASP A 62 3.27 -4.27 9.46
N GLY A 63 2.62 -3.15 9.16
CA GLY A 63 1.30 -3.14 8.50
C GLY A 63 1.26 -3.78 7.10
N ILE A 64 2.20 -3.41 6.22
CA ILE A 64 2.24 -3.93 4.84
C ILE A 64 2.76 -5.37 4.81
N ALA A 65 3.78 -5.69 5.63
CA ALA A 65 4.34 -7.03 5.72
C ALA A 65 3.33 -8.03 6.30
N LEU A 66 2.53 -7.62 7.30
CA LEU A 66 1.43 -8.41 7.83
C LEU A 66 0.35 -8.67 6.77
N ALA A 67 -0.03 -7.64 6.01
CA ALA A 67 -1.01 -7.78 4.94
C ALA A 67 -0.54 -8.77 3.86
N LEU A 68 0.73 -8.69 3.43
CA LEU A 68 1.30 -9.65 2.47
C LEU A 68 1.35 -11.07 3.02
N LYS A 69 1.82 -11.25 4.27
CA LYS A 69 1.91 -12.56 4.91
C LYS A 69 0.53 -13.24 5.06
N GLN A 70 -0.51 -12.47 5.36
CA GLN A 70 -1.87 -12.98 5.52
C GLN A 70 -2.56 -13.29 4.17
N LEU A 71 -1.98 -12.85 3.06
CA LEU A 71 -2.44 -13.14 1.70
C LEU A 71 -1.71 -14.35 1.06
N ASP A 72 -0.93 -15.10 1.86
CA ASP A 72 -0.09 -16.22 1.44
C ASP A 72 0.81 -15.85 0.24
N LEU A 73 1.51 -14.72 0.34
CA LEU A 73 2.48 -14.21 -0.64
C LEU A 73 3.92 -14.45 -0.22
#